data_AF-D5E5R3-F1
#
_entry.id   AF-D5E5R3-F1
#
_cell.length_a   1.000
_cell.length_b   1.000
_cell.length_c   1.000
_cell.angle_alpha   90.00
_cell.angle_beta   90.00
_cell.angle_gamma   90.00
#
_symmetry.space_group_name_H-M   'P 1'
#
loop_
_entity.id
_entity.type
_entity.pdbx_description
1 polymer ?
#
loop_
_entity_poly.entity_id
_entity_poly.type
_entity_poly.pdbx_seq_one_letter_code
_entity_poly.pdbx_strand_id
1 'polypeptide(L)'
;MLLNNKTENKFKQLNNIKRNRIHFEVIVSSLFVVFFIMLCVALIIYSYKNEESYSKTIKFILNSCIIFSIIVIPLIWLILINITILGVQYQYQKNIFKGIKWLKCYYFIKFQYSNITDLKVNKNVFKTDLVKFIKFMNSNNLVLQGSCSIAYKYKDYYREFNDIDFLGNSNKRLDTEKLKFENFTFESNNLNLGKGKYTNHPIEVLNVKTITKKSYCNYNDVNIPNYYWMLAMKYSQFFKILQVNKDFNNDLIIKKMNNTLADIAFLLSKKRVFSFKKFYENFELLILSNSFFEMLINQSKLFNLYDEDTILKLNNFLKDYQWKQKNMHEVFLWLELITKKLTSSQKFLQFNKSINRISGSWDKSVLSLVDKKIVLDYSDIKNLNVKINYDNYFNYYKNELTEMKKNNLSNLFVLFKIEAKEKEVKVDIRNIIILQILKESYED
;
A
#
# COMPACT_ATOMS: atom_id res chain seq x y z
N MET A 1 11.11 -14.25 -8.13
CA MET A 1 11.11 -13.95 -9.58
C MET A 1 9.73 -13.35 -9.90
N LEU A 2 9.63 -12.09 -10.34
CA LEU A 2 8.33 -11.38 -10.43
C LEU A 2 7.54 -11.68 -11.70
N LEU A 3 8.20 -12.25 -12.73
CA LEU A 3 7.60 -12.59 -14.02
C LEU A 3 8.00 -14.01 -14.42
N ASN A 4 7.13 -14.69 -15.16
CA ASN A 4 7.48 -15.95 -15.80
C ASN A 4 8.37 -15.69 -17.05
N ASN A 5 9.14 -16.71 -17.46
CA ASN A 5 10.09 -16.62 -18.57
C ASN A 5 9.44 -16.15 -19.89
N LYS A 6 8.21 -16.61 -20.17
CA LYS A 6 7.44 -16.19 -21.35
C LYS A 6 7.21 -14.67 -21.38
N THR A 7 6.82 -14.10 -20.24
CA THR A 7 6.55 -12.66 -20.13
C THR A 7 7.83 -11.84 -20.22
N GLU A 8 8.90 -12.29 -19.57
CA GLU A 8 10.20 -11.61 -19.64
C GLU A 8 10.77 -11.60 -21.07
N ASN A 9 10.69 -12.73 -21.78
CA ASN A 9 11.08 -12.81 -23.18
C ASN A 9 10.26 -11.87 -24.05
N LYS A 10 8.96 -11.71 -23.77
CA LYS A 10 8.15 -10.76 -24.53
C LYS A 10 8.57 -9.31 -24.29
N PHE A 11 8.89 -8.93 -23.05
CA PHE A 11 9.44 -7.60 -22.77
C PHE A 11 10.77 -7.37 -23.50
N LYS A 12 11.68 -8.36 -23.50
CA LYS A 12 12.95 -8.28 -24.24
C LYS A 12 12.72 -8.08 -25.74
N GLN A 13 11.83 -8.89 -26.35
CA GLN A 13 11.46 -8.75 -27.76
C GLN A 13 10.93 -7.35 -28.09
N LEU A 14 10.00 -6.83 -27.28
CA LEU A 14 9.42 -5.51 -27.52
C LEU A 14 10.44 -4.39 -27.29
N ASN A 15 11.36 -4.52 -26.33
CA ASN A 15 12.42 -3.53 -26.08
C ASN A 15 13.49 -3.51 -27.17
N ASN A 16 13.69 -4.59 -27.93
CA ASN A 16 14.64 -4.63 -29.04
C ASN A 16 14.15 -3.86 -30.28
N ILE A 17 12.86 -3.51 -30.35
CA ILE A 17 12.33 -2.71 -31.45
C ILE A 17 12.83 -1.27 -31.29
N LYS A 18 13.58 -0.77 -32.29
CA LYS A 18 14.15 0.59 -32.26
C LYS A 18 13.04 1.64 -32.08
N ARG A 19 13.13 2.42 -31.00
CA ARG A 19 12.12 3.42 -30.63
C ARG A 19 11.88 4.45 -31.74
N ASN A 20 12.93 4.89 -32.43
CA ASN A 20 12.82 5.86 -33.54
C ASN A 20 11.99 5.31 -34.70
N ARG A 21 12.09 4.01 -34.99
CA ARG A 21 11.26 3.37 -36.01
C ARG A 21 9.78 3.41 -35.63
N ILE A 22 9.46 3.08 -34.38
CA ILE A 22 8.06 3.09 -33.90
C ILE A 22 7.49 4.51 -33.94
N HIS A 23 8.26 5.51 -33.50
CA HIS A 23 7.85 6.92 -33.57
C HIS A 23 7.59 7.36 -35.01
N PHE A 24 8.47 7.01 -35.94
CA PHE A 24 8.28 7.28 -37.36
C PHE A 24 7.00 6.65 -37.89
N GLU A 25 6.78 5.36 -37.61
CA GLU A 25 5.56 4.65 -38.03
C GLU A 25 4.28 5.29 -37.45
N VAL A 26 4.29 5.72 -36.18
CA VAL A 26 3.16 6.44 -35.56
C VAL A 26 2.93 7.79 -36.22
N ILE A 27 3.97 8.58 -36.45
CA ILE A 27 3.86 9.92 -37.06
C ILE A 27 3.32 9.80 -38.48
N VAL A 28 3.93 8.95 -39.31
CA VAL A 28 3.51 8.75 -40.71
C VAL A 28 2.07 8.25 -40.78
N SER A 29 1.71 7.24 -39.97
CA SER A 29 0.33 6.72 -39.95
C SER A 29 -0.65 7.79 -39.48
N SER A 30 -0.29 8.61 -38.49
CA SER A 30 -1.15 9.69 -37.98
C SER A 30 -1.38 10.77 -39.04
N LEU A 31 -0.33 11.17 -39.77
CA LEU A 31 -0.44 12.12 -40.88
C LEU A 31 -1.35 11.58 -41.97
N PHE A 32 -1.25 10.29 -42.30
CA PHE A 32 -2.10 9.65 -43.29
C PHE A 32 -3.57 9.62 -42.85
N VAL A 33 -3.85 9.29 -41.57
CA VAL A 33 -5.20 9.35 -41.00
C VAL A 33 -5.77 10.77 -41.07
N VAL A 34 -5.00 11.78 -40.69
CA VAL A 34 -5.43 13.19 -40.76
C VAL A 34 -5.71 13.60 -42.20
N PHE A 35 -4.81 13.26 -43.14
CA PHE A 35 -5.00 13.54 -44.55
C PHE A 35 -6.29 12.92 -45.09
N PHE A 36 -6.57 11.65 -44.76
CA PHE A 36 -7.81 10.99 -45.18
C PHE A 36 -9.07 11.62 -44.58
N ILE A 37 -9.02 12.03 -43.30
CA ILE A 37 -10.13 12.74 -42.67
C ILE A 37 -10.39 14.07 -43.39
N MET A 38 -9.34 14.84 -43.67
CA MET A 38 -9.45 16.12 -44.40
C MET A 38 -10.01 15.92 -45.81
N LEU A 39 -9.55 14.88 -46.52
CA LEU A 39 -10.08 14.52 -47.84
C LEU A 39 -11.58 14.19 -47.76
N CYS A 40 -12.00 13.40 -46.76
CA CYS A 40 -13.43 13.09 -46.56
C CYS A 40 -14.26 14.34 -46.28
N VAL A 41 -13.78 15.25 -45.42
CA VAL A 41 -14.46 16.52 -45.14
C VAL A 41 -14.57 17.38 -46.41
N ALA A 42 -13.49 17.52 -47.17
CA ALA A 42 -13.49 18.27 -48.42
C ALA A 42 -14.49 17.69 -49.44
N LEU A 43 -14.55 16.37 -49.55
CA LEU A 43 -15.50 15.66 -50.41
C LEU A 43 -16.95 15.86 -49.96
N ILE A 44 -17.23 15.81 -48.66
CA ILE A 44 -18.57 16.10 -48.12
C ILE A 44 -18.99 17.53 -48.48
N ILE A 45 -18.11 18.52 -48.25
CA ILE A 45 -18.36 19.93 -48.59
C ILE A 45 -18.63 20.10 -50.09
N TYR A 46 -17.83 19.45 -50.94
CA TYR A 46 -18.02 19.48 -52.39
C TYR A 46 -19.38 18.89 -52.79
N SER A 47 -19.74 17.75 -52.21
CA SER A 47 -21.02 17.08 -52.50
C SER A 47 -22.25 17.87 -52.05
N TYR A 48 -22.13 18.66 -50.97
CA TYR A 48 -23.20 19.53 -50.50
C TYR A 48 -23.43 20.72 -51.44
N LYS A 49 -22.37 21.24 -52.08
CA LYS A 49 -22.47 22.37 -53.01
C LYS A 49 -23.04 22.01 -54.39
N ASN A 50 -22.96 20.73 -54.79
CA ASN A 50 -23.42 20.26 -56.09
C ASN A 50 -24.68 19.39 -55.90
N GLU A 51 -25.86 20.02 -55.94
CA GLU A 51 -27.18 19.41 -55.63
C GLU A 51 -27.69 18.37 -56.65
N GLU A 52 -27.08 18.25 -57.83
CA GLU A 52 -27.72 17.63 -59.01
C GLU A 52 -27.89 16.10 -59.00
N SER A 53 -27.55 15.36 -57.92
CA SER A 53 -28.03 13.98 -57.78
C SER A 53 -27.85 13.45 -56.36
N TYR A 54 -28.87 13.64 -55.53
CA TYR A 54 -28.91 13.12 -54.16
C TYR A 54 -28.55 11.61 -54.07
N SER A 55 -28.96 10.80 -55.05
CA SER A 55 -28.63 9.36 -55.09
C SER A 55 -27.16 9.06 -55.43
N LYS A 56 -26.54 9.82 -56.34
CA LYS A 56 -25.09 9.70 -56.62
C LYS A 56 -24.27 10.17 -55.43
N THR A 57 -24.71 11.22 -54.74
CA THR A 57 -24.07 11.74 -53.53
C THR A 57 -24.09 10.72 -52.39
N ILE A 58 -25.24 10.09 -52.13
CA ILE A 58 -25.35 9.03 -51.10
C ILE A 58 -24.44 7.84 -51.47
N LYS A 59 -24.47 7.38 -52.72
CA LYS A 59 -23.64 6.26 -53.17
C LYS A 59 -22.14 6.58 -53.07
N PHE A 60 -21.77 7.82 -53.34
CA PHE A 60 -20.41 8.32 -53.18
C PHE A 60 -19.98 8.39 -51.72
N ILE A 61 -20.80 8.95 -50.82
CA ILE A 61 -20.54 8.97 -49.37
C ILE A 61 -20.37 7.55 -48.83
N LEU A 62 -21.24 6.61 -49.23
CA LEU A 62 -21.13 5.20 -48.87
C LEU A 62 -19.80 4.60 -49.33
N ASN A 63 -19.41 4.83 -50.58
CA ASN A 63 -18.11 4.37 -51.11
C ASN A 63 -16.93 5.00 -50.35
N SER A 64 -17.00 6.29 -50.01
CA SER A 64 -15.98 6.96 -49.18
C SER A 64 -15.91 6.36 -47.77
N CYS A 65 -17.05 6.05 -47.14
CA CYS A 65 -17.09 5.35 -45.85
C CYS A 65 -16.50 3.94 -45.93
N ILE A 66 -16.72 3.22 -47.03
CA ILE A 66 -16.12 1.89 -47.27
C ILE A 66 -14.60 2.01 -47.41
N ILE A 67 -14.11 2.94 -48.24
CA ILE A 67 -12.67 3.19 -48.42
C ILE A 67 -12.04 3.63 -47.10
N PHE A 68 -12.69 4.53 -46.35
CA PHE A 68 -12.28 4.95 -45.02
C PHE A 68 -12.17 3.75 -44.08
N SER A 69 -13.16 2.85 -44.09
CA SER A 69 -13.15 1.66 -43.24
C SER A 69 -12.04 0.68 -43.62
N ILE A 70 -11.71 0.55 -44.91
CA ILE A 70 -10.67 -0.36 -45.39
C ILE A 70 -9.25 0.20 -45.16
N ILE A 71 -9.06 1.52 -45.21
CA ILE A 71 -7.72 2.14 -45.13
C ILE A 71 -7.45 2.73 -43.74
N VAL A 72 -8.37 3.53 -43.21
CA VAL A 72 -8.16 4.31 -41.98
C VAL A 72 -8.25 3.43 -40.74
N ILE A 73 -9.19 2.48 -40.68
CA ILE A 73 -9.32 1.60 -39.51
C ILE A 73 -8.04 0.76 -39.30
N PRO A 74 -7.45 0.10 -40.32
CA PRO A 74 -6.18 -0.61 -40.14
C PRO A 74 -5.02 0.30 -39.72
N LEU A 75 -4.96 1.54 -40.21
CA LEU A 75 -3.93 2.50 -39.82
C LEU A 75 -4.07 2.93 -38.37
N ILE A 76 -5.30 3.24 -37.92
CA ILE A 76 -5.59 3.52 -36.51
C ILE A 76 -5.21 2.30 -35.67
N TRP A 77 -5.52 1.09 -36.13
CA TRP A 77 -5.15 -0.14 -35.45
C TRP A 77 -3.63 -0.29 -35.30
N LEU A 78 -2.87 -0.01 -36.37
CA LEU A 78 -1.40 -0.02 -36.35
C LEU A 78 -0.84 1.02 -35.37
N ILE A 79 -1.40 2.24 -35.37
CA ILE A 79 -1.05 3.30 -34.42
C ILE A 79 -1.24 2.81 -32.98
N LEU A 80 -2.39 2.19 -32.69
CA LEU A 80 -2.70 1.66 -31.35
C LEU A 80 -1.71 0.58 -30.92
N ILE A 81 -1.35 -0.35 -31.82
CA ILE A 81 -0.31 -1.36 -31.56
C ILE A 81 1.02 -0.66 -31.21
N ASN A 82 1.46 0.30 -32.02
CA ASN A 82 2.72 0.98 -31.81
C ASN A 82 2.75 1.84 -30.53
N ILE A 83 1.65 2.52 -30.20
CA ILE A 83 1.49 3.23 -28.92
C ILE A 83 1.62 2.27 -27.74
N THR A 84 1.00 1.08 -27.82
CA THR A 84 1.13 0.11 -26.73
C THR A 84 2.56 -0.45 -26.60
N ILE A 85 3.30 -0.62 -27.68
CA ILE A 85 4.73 -1.00 -27.63
C ILE A 85 5.54 0.09 -26.95
N LEU A 86 5.37 1.36 -27.34
CA LEU A 86 6.05 2.50 -26.69
C LEU A 86 5.70 2.58 -25.20
N GLY A 87 4.42 2.37 -24.86
CA GLY A 87 3.94 2.30 -23.49
C GLY A 87 4.62 1.19 -22.68
N VAL A 88 4.76 -0.01 -23.26
CA VAL A 88 5.51 -1.12 -22.65
C VAL A 88 6.96 -0.74 -22.43
N GLN A 89 7.67 -0.28 -23.47
CA GLN A 89 9.11 0.05 -23.38
C GLN A 89 9.39 1.09 -22.30
N TYR A 90 8.59 2.16 -22.27
CA TYR A 90 8.76 3.25 -21.32
C TYR A 90 8.39 2.85 -19.89
N GLN A 91 7.27 2.16 -19.71
CA GLN A 91 6.77 1.85 -18.36
C GLN A 91 7.49 0.66 -17.74
N TYR A 92 7.94 -0.31 -18.52
CA TYR A 92 8.64 -1.49 -18.00
C TYR A 92 9.92 -1.10 -17.25
N GLN A 93 10.74 -0.21 -17.81
CA GLN A 93 11.96 0.27 -17.15
C GLN A 93 11.67 1.06 -15.86
N LYS A 94 10.53 1.75 -15.81
CA LYS A 94 10.14 2.57 -14.65
C LYS A 94 9.53 1.73 -13.54
N ASN A 95 8.56 0.89 -13.88
CA ASN A 95 7.80 0.06 -12.98
C ASN A 95 7.27 -1.16 -13.71
N ILE A 96 7.84 -2.31 -13.39
CA ILE A 96 7.48 -3.62 -13.96
C ILE A 96 5.96 -3.84 -14.05
N PHE A 97 5.21 -3.45 -13.01
CA PHE A 97 3.77 -3.66 -12.92
C PHE A 97 2.97 -2.71 -13.81
N LYS A 98 3.46 -1.50 -14.11
CA LYS A 98 2.87 -0.63 -15.13
C LYS A 98 3.18 -1.14 -16.53
N GLY A 99 4.39 -1.67 -16.74
CA GLY A 99 4.76 -2.38 -17.96
C GLY A 99 3.80 -3.53 -18.28
N ILE A 100 3.44 -4.34 -17.28
CA ILE A 100 2.46 -5.44 -17.44
C ILE A 100 1.08 -4.92 -17.85
N LYS A 101 0.61 -3.78 -17.32
CA LYS A 101 -0.67 -3.18 -17.76
C LYS A 101 -0.65 -2.82 -19.24
N TRP A 102 0.42 -2.19 -19.69
CA TRP A 102 0.59 -1.86 -21.11
C TRP A 102 0.73 -3.10 -21.99
N LEU A 103 1.37 -4.15 -21.48
CA LEU A 103 1.45 -5.43 -22.18
C LEU A 103 0.08 -6.10 -22.31
N LYS A 104 -0.80 -5.97 -21.32
CA LYS A 104 -2.21 -6.40 -21.45
C LYS A 104 -2.95 -5.61 -22.51
N CYS A 105 -2.76 -4.28 -22.58
CA CYS A 105 -3.35 -3.46 -23.64
C CYS A 105 -2.82 -3.89 -25.03
N TYR A 106 -1.51 -4.15 -25.14
CA TYR A 106 -0.90 -4.67 -26.36
C TYR A 106 -1.54 -5.98 -26.81
N TYR A 107 -1.70 -6.95 -25.90
CA TYR A 107 -2.35 -8.22 -26.23
C TYR A 107 -3.82 -8.05 -26.57
N PHE A 108 -4.54 -7.14 -25.91
CA PHE A 108 -5.94 -6.82 -26.22
C PHE A 108 -6.07 -6.28 -27.65
N ILE A 109 -5.24 -5.30 -28.02
CA ILE A 109 -5.20 -4.71 -29.37
C ILE A 109 -4.67 -5.70 -30.42
N LYS A 110 -3.98 -6.77 -30.03
CA LYS A 110 -3.62 -7.86 -30.95
C LYS A 110 -4.62 -9.01 -30.96
N PHE A 111 -5.75 -8.89 -30.25
CA PHE A 111 -6.72 -9.97 -30.07
C PHE A 111 -6.12 -11.27 -29.47
N GLN A 112 -5.00 -11.15 -28.75
CA GLN A 112 -4.29 -12.27 -28.11
C GLN A 112 -4.77 -12.49 -26.67
N TYR A 113 -6.07 -12.71 -26.49
CA TYR A 113 -6.70 -12.76 -25.17
C TYR A 113 -6.19 -13.90 -24.28
N SER A 114 -5.79 -15.03 -24.86
CA SER A 114 -5.17 -16.15 -24.13
C SER A 114 -3.93 -15.69 -23.35
N ASN A 115 -3.05 -14.90 -23.99
CA ASN A 115 -1.86 -14.34 -23.36
C ASN A 115 -2.18 -13.37 -22.20
N ILE A 116 -3.33 -12.68 -22.24
CA ILE A 116 -3.77 -11.84 -21.11
C ILE A 116 -4.11 -12.71 -19.90
N THR A 117 -4.74 -13.87 -20.12
CA THR A 117 -5.08 -14.80 -19.04
C THR A 117 -3.84 -15.45 -18.43
N ASP A 118 -2.79 -15.68 -19.23
CA ASP A 118 -1.49 -16.20 -18.77
C ASP A 118 -0.71 -15.21 -17.89
N LEU A 119 -0.96 -13.91 -18.06
CA LEU A 119 -0.35 -12.87 -17.22
C LEU A 119 -0.95 -12.81 -15.81
N LYS A 120 -2.11 -13.43 -15.57
CA LYS A 120 -2.67 -13.52 -14.21
C LYS A 120 -1.85 -14.55 -13.44
N VAL A 121 -0.98 -14.05 -12.54
CA VAL A 121 -0.13 -14.89 -11.68
C VAL A 121 -0.96 -15.86 -10.85
N ASN A 122 -2.24 -15.55 -10.55
CA ASN A 122 -3.05 -16.38 -9.68
C ASN A 122 -4.49 -16.56 -10.17
N LYS A 123 -4.75 -17.66 -10.88
CA LYS A 123 -6.10 -18.24 -10.96
C LYS A 123 -6.32 -19.00 -9.63
N ASN A 124 -7.24 -18.51 -8.78
CA ASN A 124 -7.80 -19.24 -7.63
C ASN A 124 -6.96 -19.37 -6.33
N VAL A 125 -6.11 -18.40 -5.97
CA VAL A 125 -5.49 -18.40 -4.61
C VAL A 125 -6.54 -18.29 -3.50
N PHE A 126 -7.57 -17.48 -3.71
CA PHE A 126 -8.67 -17.34 -2.75
C PHE A 126 -9.78 -18.34 -3.09
N LYS A 127 -9.54 -19.62 -2.77
CA LYS A 127 -10.58 -20.66 -2.80
C LYS A 127 -11.72 -20.29 -1.85
N THR A 128 -12.92 -20.84 -2.10
CA THR A 128 -14.14 -20.53 -1.35
C THR A 128 -13.95 -20.66 0.17
N ASP A 129 -13.27 -21.71 0.65
CA ASP A 129 -13.10 -21.93 2.09
C ASP A 129 -12.12 -20.95 2.72
N LEU A 130 -11.05 -20.56 2.01
CA LEU A 130 -10.16 -19.50 2.47
C LEU A 130 -10.91 -18.16 2.57
N VAL A 131 -11.81 -17.86 1.63
CA VAL A 131 -12.65 -16.66 1.71
C VAL A 131 -13.61 -16.73 2.89
N LYS A 132 -14.22 -17.89 3.16
CA LYS A 132 -15.07 -18.09 4.36
C LYS A 132 -14.27 -17.88 5.65
N PHE A 133 -13.06 -18.44 5.74
CA PHE A 133 -12.17 -18.24 6.88
C PHE A 133 -11.82 -16.77 7.10
N ILE A 134 -11.44 -16.04 6.03
CA ILE A 134 -11.15 -14.60 6.12
C ILE A 134 -12.38 -13.82 6.59
N LYS A 135 -13.58 -14.16 6.10
CA LYS A 135 -14.84 -13.54 6.55
C LYS A 135 -15.14 -13.84 8.02
N PHE A 136 -14.88 -15.06 8.48
CA PHE A 136 -15.00 -15.44 9.89
C PHE A 136 -14.04 -14.64 10.79
N MET A 137 -12.77 -14.49 10.39
CA MET A 137 -11.85 -13.64 11.13
C MET A 137 -12.34 -12.18 11.16
N ASN A 138 -12.87 -11.70 10.03
CA ASN A 138 -13.43 -10.34 9.93
C ASN A 138 -14.65 -10.09 10.82
N SER A 139 -15.55 -11.07 10.98
CA SER A 139 -16.68 -10.96 11.91
C SER A 139 -16.25 -10.89 13.37
N ASN A 140 -15.01 -11.29 13.68
CA ASN A 140 -14.40 -11.18 14.99
C ASN A 140 -13.54 -9.91 15.16
N ASN A 141 -13.90 -8.82 14.47
CA ASN A 141 -13.24 -7.51 14.58
C ASN A 141 -11.75 -7.51 14.16
N LEU A 142 -11.39 -8.42 13.26
CA LEU A 142 -10.06 -8.46 12.65
C LEU A 142 -10.06 -7.94 11.23
N VAL A 143 -8.97 -7.29 10.85
CA VAL A 143 -8.77 -6.72 9.52
C VAL A 143 -7.63 -7.48 8.86
N LEU A 144 -7.89 -8.01 7.67
CA LEU A 144 -6.90 -8.71 6.87
C LEU A 144 -5.82 -7.72 6.41
N GLN A 145 -4.56 -7.95 6.73
CA GLN A 145 -3.45 -7.04 6.43
C GLN A 145 -2.31 -7.77 5.69
N GLY A 146 -1.12 -7.16 5.67
CA GLY A 146 0.07 -7.77 5.06
C GLY A 146 -0.04 -7.94 3.55
N SER A 147 0.75 -8.87 3.01
CA SER A 147 0.75 -9.16 1.58
C SER A 147 -0.54 -9.84 1.10
N CYS A 148 -1.17 -10.65 1.95
CA CYS A 148 -2.45 -11.30 1.68
C CYS A 148 -3.56 -10.27 1.39
N SER A 149 -3.62 -9.17 2.16
CA SER A 149 -4.60 -8.10 1.94
C SER A 149 -4.49 -7.41 0.57
N ILE A 150 -3.25 -7.22 0.09
CA ILE A 150 -2.97 -6.63 -1.23
C ILE A 150 -3.42 -7.61 -2.32
N ALA A 151 -3.08 -8.89 -2.17
CA ALA A 151 -3.50 -9.95 -3.09
C ALA A 151 -5.02 -10.06 -3.17
N TYR A 152 -5.71 -10.09 -2.02
CA TYR A 152 -7.17 -10.22 -1.91
C TYR A 152 -7.89 -9.07 -2.61
N LYS A 153 -7.42 -7.84 -2.39
CA LYS A 153 -8.05 -6.63 -2.93
C LYS A 153 -7.90 -6.49 -4.44
N TYR A 154 -6.69 -6.75 -4.96
CA TYR A 154 -6.39 -6.42 -6.35
C TYR A 154 -6.52 -7.60 -7.33
N LYS A 155 -6.56 -8.86 -6.86
CA LYS A 155 -6.80 -10.09 -7.65
C LYS A 155 -6.10 -10.10 -9.03
N ASP A 156 -4.90 -9.52 -9.11
CA ASP A 156 -4.17 -9.25 -10.36
C ASP A 156 -2.89 -10.08 -10.43
N TYR A 157 -1.95 -9.72 -11.31
CA TYR A 157 -0.58 -10.28 -11.41
C TYR A 157 0.32 -9.99 -10.19
N TYR A 158 -0.26 -9.88 -9.00
CA TYR A 158 0.48 -9.78 -7.75
C TYR A 158 1.13 -11.12 -7.40
N ARG A 159 2.24 -11.08 -6.66
CA ARG A 159 2.93 -12.29 -6.18
C ARG A 159 2.07 -13.06 -5.17
N GLU A 160 2.43 -14.31 -4.92
CA GLU A 160 1.85 -15.08 -3.81
C GLU A 160 2.25 -14.45 -2.46
N PHE A 161 1.31 -14.54 -1.51
CA PHE A 161 1.55 -14.20 -0.11
C PHE A 161 2.09 -15.43 0.63
N ASN A 162 2.93 -15.21 1.64
CA ASN A 162 3.54 -16.30 2.41
C ASN A 162 2.68 -16.70 3.63
N ASP A 163 1.95 -15.72 4.16
CA ASP A 163 1.27 -15.70 5.44
C ASP A 163 -0.05 -14.91 5.31
N ILE A 164 -0.96 -15.17 6.25
CA ILE A 164 -2.22 -14.44 6.37
C ILE A 164 -2.20 -13.71 7.71
N ASP A 165 -2.00 -12.40 7.60
CA ASP A 165 -1.86 -11.52 8.76
C ASP A 165 -3.18 -10.82 9.06
N PHE A 166 -3.51 -10.71 10.34
CA PHE A 166 -4.64 -9.96 10.86
C PHE A 166 -4.18 -8.94 11.92
N LEU A 167 -4.93 -7.85 12.06
CA LEU A 167 -4.81 -6.91 13.17
C LEU A 167 -6.20 -6.53 13.69
N GLY A 168 -6.29 -6.03 14.92
CA GLY A 168 -7.56 -5.59 15.50
C GLY A 168 -8.06 -4.26 14.92
N ASN A 169 -9.37 -4.11 14.80
CA ASN A 169 -10.01 -2.79 14.61
C ASN A 169 -10.75 -2.30 15.88
N SER A 170 -10.54 -3.00 16.99
CA SER A 170 -11.11 -2.68 18.30
C SER A 170 -10.02 -2.70 19.38
N ASN A 171 -10.32 -2.15 20.55
CA ASN A 171 -9.43 -2.20 21.71
C ASN A 171 -9.41 -3.56 22.41
N LYS A 172 -10.42 -4.42 22.16
CA LYS A 172 -10.57 -5.68 22.87
C LYS A 172 -9.46 -6.65 22.45
N ARG A 173 -8.82 -7.25 23.46
CA ARG A 173 -7.91 -8.39 23.26
C ARG A 173 -8.68 -9.51 22.57
N LEU A 174 -8.01 -10.17 21.62
CA LEU A 174 -8.54 -11.34 20.96
C LEU A 174 -8.74 -12.48 21.97
N ASP A 175 -9.98 -12.94 22.09
CA ASP A 175 -10.31 -14.15 22.85
C ASP A 175 -10.16 -15.36 21.92
N THR A 176 -9.02 -16.03 21.99
CA THR A 176 -8.71 -17.18 21.13
C THR A 176 -9.59 -18.38 21.36
N GLU A 177 -10.21 -18.52 22.55
CA GLU A 177 -11.10 -19.65 22.84
C GLU A 177 -12.41 -19.57 22.04
N LYS A 178 -12.82 -18.34 21.69
CA LYS A 178 -14.02 -18.07 20.88
C LYS A 178 -13.79 -18.23 19.39
N LEU A 179 -12.54 -18.35 18.96
CA LEU A 179 -12.18 -18.47 17.55
C LEU A 179 -12.11 -19.94 17.13
N LYS A 180 -13.27 -20.56 16.96
CA LYS A 180 -13.39 -21.93 16.45
C LYS A 180 -13.87 -21.89 15.00
N PHE A 181 -13.01 -22.36 14.09
CA PHE A 181 -13.32 -22.53 12.68
C PHE A 181 -12.74 -23.86 12.20
N GLU A 182 -13.41 -24.54 11.28
CA GLU A 182 -12.96 -25.83 10.77
C GLU A 182 -11.55 -25.74 10.18
N ASN A 183 -10.66 -26.69 10.50
CA ASN A 183 -9.27 -26.73 10.04
C ASN A 183 -8.41 -25.51 10.41
N PHE A 184 -8.83 -24.74 11.42
CA PHE A 184 -8.04 -23.67 12.02
C PHE A 184 -7.61 -24.06 13.43
N THR A 185 -6.30 -23.95 13.71
CA THR A 185 -5.73 -24.19 15.03
C THR A 185 -4.82 -23.04 15.44
N PHE A 186 -4.94 -22.59 16.69
CA PHE A 186 -3.94 -21.70 17.29
C PHE A 186 -2.79 -22.55 17.83
N GLU A 187 -1.56 -22.17 17.47
CA GLU A 187 -0.33 -22.79 17.95
C GLU A 187 0.20 -22.06 19.18
N SER A 188 0.05 -20.73 19.23
CA SER A 188 0.39 -19.91 20.39
C SER A 188 -0.40 -18.61 20.40
N ASN A 189 -0.68 -18.07 21.60
CA ASN A 189 -1.33 -16.77 21.74
C ASN A 189 -0.70 -15.95 22.85
N ASN A 190 0.32 -15.17 22.50
CA ASN A 190 0.98 -14.25 23.41
C ASN A 190 0.32 -12.87 23.36
N LEU A 191 0.63 -12.02 24.34
CA LEU A 191 0.05 -10.67 24.44
C LEU A 191 0.20 -9.86 23.14
N ASN A 192 1.37 -9.96 22.50
CA ASN A 192 1.71 -9.21 21.29
C ASN A 192 1.27 -9.90 19.99
N LEU A 193 1.30 -11.24 19.95
CA LEU A 193 1.17 -12.02 18.73
C LEU A 193 0.46 -13.35 18.99
N GLY A 194 -0.60 -13.61 18.22
CA GLY A 194 -1.17 -14.93 18.04
C GLY A 194 -0.62 -15.58 16.77
N LYS A 195 -0.22 -16.85 16.87
CA LYS A 195 0.18 -17.68 15.73
C LYS A 195 -0.74 -18.88 15.64
N GLY A 196 -1.16 -19.19 14.42
CA GLY A 196 -1.96 -20.35 14.14
C GLY A 196 -1.79 -20.81 12.71
N LYS A 197 -2.59 -21.79 12.34
CA LYS A 197 -2.55 -22.40 11.02
C LYS A 197 -3.97 -22.68 10.55
N TYR A 198 -4.30 -22.24 9.34
CA TYR A 198 -5.53 -22.63 8.66
C TYR A 198 -5.16 -23.50 7.48
N THR A 199 -5.55 -24.78 7.50
CA THR A 199 -5.09 -25.80 6.54
C THR A 199 -3.55 -25.83 6.46
N ASN A 200 -2.94 -25.27 5.41
CA ASN A 200 -1.50 -25.15 5.23
C ASN A 200 -0.99 -23.70 5.25
N HIS A 201 -1.85 -22.72 5.53
CA HIS A 201 -1.48 -21.31 5.56
C HIS A 201 -1.12 -20.88 6.99
N PRO A 202 0.09 -20.33 7.21
CA PRO A 202 0.42 -19.65 8.46
C PRO A 202 -0.48 -18.45 8.69
N ILE A 203 -1.03 -18.35 9.90
CA ILE A 203 -1.87 -17.24 10.35
C ILE A 203 -1.14 -16.48 11.46
N GLU A 204 -1.06 -15.17 11.33
CA GLU A 204 -0.57 -14.29 12.39
C GLU A 204 -1.64 -13.26 12.78
N VAL A 205 -1.84 -13.06 14.08
CA VAL A 205 -2.75 -12.04 14.63
C VAL A 205 -1.95 -11.08 15.50
N LEU A 206 -1.84 -9.83 15.06
CA LEU A 206 -1.12 -8.78 15.80
C LEU A 206 -2.03 -8.19 16.88
N ASN A 207 -2.09 -8.84 18.04
CA ASN A 207 -3.05 -8.58 19.12
C ASN A 207 -3.04 -7.14 19.68
N VAL A 208 -1.88 -6.47 19.63
CA VAL A 208 -1.68 -5.14 20.22
C VAL A 208 -1.70 -4.01 19.19
N LYS A 209 -1.53 -4.34 17.91
CA LYS A 209 -1.65 -3.38 16.82
C LYS A 209 -3.11 -3.17 16.47
N THR A 210 -3.46 -1.93 16.13
CA THR A 210 -4.84 -1.56 15.80
C THR A 210 -4.90 -0.70 14.56
N ILE A 211 -5.98 -0.87 13.80
CA ILE A 211 -6.29 -0.01 12.65
C ILE A 211 -7.56 0.78 12.91
N THR A 212 -7.54 2.05 12.53
CA THR A 212 -8.71 2.93 12.69
C THR A 212 -9.66 2.77 11.51
N LYS A 213 -10.95 3.09 11.72
CA LYS A 213 -11.98 3.05 10.67
C LYS A 213 -11.61 3.83 9.41
N LYS A 214 -10.87 4.93 9.52
CA LYS A 214 -10.42 5.73 8.36
C LYS A 214 -9.32 5.04 7.55
N SER A 215 -8.62 4.09 8.15
CA SER A 215 -7.45 3.41 7.58
C SER A 215 -7.76 2.09 6.88
N TYR A 216 -9.01 1.60 6.96
CA TYR A 216 -9.48 0.43 6.20
C TYR A 216 -10.76 0.72 5.41
N CYS A 217 -11.11 -0.19 4.50
CA CYS A 217 -12.34 -0.16 3.71
C CYS A 217 -12.92 -1.58 3.64
N ASN A 218 -14.23 -1.69 3.46
CA ASN A 218 -14.87 -2.97 3.17
C ASN A 218 -14.68 -3.31 1.68
N TYR A 219 -14.28 -4.55 1.39
CA TYR A 219 -14.18 -5.09 0.04
C TYR A 219 -14.63 -6.56 0.05
N ASN A 220 -15.73 -6.86 -0.63
CA ASN A 220 -16.38 -8.18 -0.63
C ASN A 220 -16.65 -8.72 0.79
N ASP A 221 -17.22 -7.88 1.67
CA ASP A 221 -17.56 -8.17 3.06
C ASP A 221 -16.36 -8.42 3.99
N VAL A 222 -15.14 -8.09 3.55
CA VAL A 222 -13.92 -8.17 4.35
C VAL A 222 -13.36 -6.78 4.57
N ASN A 223 -13.03 -6.43 5.81
CA ASN A 223 -12.30 -5.21 6.09
C ASN A 223 -10.83 -5.39 5.70
N ILE A 224 -10.33 -4.46 4.89
CA ILE A 224 -9.00 -4.48 4.30
C ILE A 224 -8.40 -3.08 4.39
N PRO A 225 -7.10 -2.92 4.70
CA PRO A 225 -6.45 -1.61 4.71
C PRO A 225 -6.69 -0.83 3.43
N ASN A 226 -6.84 0.49 3.59
CA ASN A 226 -6.94 1.38 2.46
C ASN A 226 -5.58 1.43 1.74
N TYR A 227 -5.57 2.01 0.53
CA TYR A 227 -4.36 2.12 -0.28
C TYR A 227 -3.18 2.80 0.45
N TYR A 228 -3.46 3.87 1.22
CA TYR A 228 -2.44 4.67 1.89
C TYR A 228 -1.84 3.92 3.07
N TRP A 229 -2.65 3.17 3.84
CA TRP A 229 -2.16 2.28 4.89
C TRP A 229 -1.32 1.13 4.33
N MET A 230 -1.77 0.49 3.25
CA MET A 230 -0.98 -0.57 2.58
C MET A 230 0.39 -0.05 2.14
N LEU A 231 0.43 1.15 1.55
CA LEU A 231 1.69 1.76 1.13
C LEU A 231 2.56 2.15 2.34
N ALA A 232 1.99 2.83 3.33
CA ALA A 232 2.66 3.18 4.58
C ALA A 232 3.30 1.96 5.26
N MET A 233 2.58 0.83 5.30
CA MET A 233 3.04 -0.44 5.84
C MET A 233 4.30 -0.93 5.12
N LYS A 234 4.32 -0.90 3.79
CA LYS A 234 5.50 -1.32 3.01
C LYS A 234 6.69 -0.38 3.17
N TYR A 235 6.46 0.93 3.31
CA TYR A 235 7.53 1.88 3.63
C TYR A 235 8.11 1.63 5.03
N SER A 236 7.25 1.45 6.03
CA SER A 236 7.69 1.16 7.39
C SER A 236 8.48 -0.15 7.47
N GLN A 237 8.03 -1.20 6.75
CA GLN A 237 8.76 -2.46 6.61
C GLN A 237 10.13 -2.26 5.95
N PHE A 238 10.19 -1.50 4.86
CA PHE A 238 11.44 -1.17 4.17
C PHE A 238 12.44 -0.48 5.11
N PHE A 239 12.03 0.57 5.82
CA PHE A 239 12.90 1.27 6.76
C PHE A 239 13.35 0.39 7.93
N LYS A 240 12.47 -0.44 8.50
CA LYS A 240 12.85 -1.37 9.58
C LYS A 240 13.86 -2.42 9.09
N ILE A 241 13.71 -2.96 7.87
CA ILE A 241 14.69 -3.88 7.28
C ILE A 241 16.06 -3.21 7.15
N LEU A 242 16.11 -1.96 6.67
CA LEU A 242 17.36 -1.22 6.52
C LEU A 242 18.05 -0.94 7.86
N GLN A 243 17.28 -0.62 8.90
CA GLN A 243 17.84 -0.26 10.20
C GLN A 243 18.37 -1.47 10.97
N VAL A 244 17.61 -2.56 11.01
CA VAL A 244 17.91 -3.72 11.87
C VAL A 244 19.05 -4.57 11.31
N ASN A 245 19.17 -4.64 9.98
CA ASN A 245 20.11 -5.57 9.37
C ASN A 245 21.42 -4.87 9.03
N LYS A 246 22.52 -5.45 9.50
CA LYS A 246 23.88 -5.00 9.16
C LYS A 246 24.43 -5.71 7.91
N ASP A 247 23.97 -6.94 7.66
CA ASP A 247 24.42 -7.76 6.54
C ASP A 247 23.30 -7.95 5.51
N PHE A 248 23.46 -7.31 4.35
CA PHE A 248 22.57 -7.46 3.22
C PHE A 248 22.95 -8.66 2.32
N ASN A 249 23.92 -9.49 2.70
CA ASN A 249 24.28 -10.71 1.98
C ASN A 249 23.43 -11.92 2.40
N ASN A 250 22.63 -11.81 3.47
CA ASN A 250 21.72 -12.88 3.87
C ASN A 250 20.54 -13.01 2.90
N ASP A 251 20.42 -14.18 2.26
CA ASP A 251 19.38 -14.47 1.26
C ASP A 251 17.94 -14.20 1.75
N LEU A 252 17.65 -14.46 3.02
CA LEU A 252 16.31 -14.22 3.59
C LEU A 252 16.02 -12.72 3.70
N ILE A 253 17.02 -11.92 4.06
CA ILE A 253 16.92 -10.45 4.13
C ILE A 253 16.75 -9.88 2.73
N ILE A 254 17.56 -10.32 1.77
CA ILE A 254 17.44 -9.93 0.36
C ILE A 254 16.05 -10.26 -0.18
N LYS A 255 15.53 -11.45 0.10
CA LYS A 255 14.18 -11.87 -0.32
C LYS A 255 13.10 -10.98 0.29
N LYS A 256 13.17 -10.67 1.59
CA LYS A 256 12.23 -9.75 2.27
C LYS A 256 12.29 -8.34 1.69
N MET A 257 13.49 -7.83 1.43
CA MET A 257 13.71 -6.52 0.81
C MET A 257 13.08 -6.46 -0.59
N ASN A 258 13.40 -7.42 -1.44
CA ASN A 258 12.88 -7.49 -2.81
C ASN A 258 11.35 -7.65 -2.84
N ASN A 259 10.77 -8.45 -1.94
CA ASN A 259 9.32 -8.56 -1.81
C ASN A 259 8.68 -7.23 -1.40
N THR A 260 9.31 -6.51 -0.47
CA THR A 260 8.82 -5.20 -0.01
C THR A 260 8.85 -4.16 -1.13
N LEU A 261 9.97 -4.08 -1.87
CA LEU A 261 10.10 -3.18 -3.02
C LEU A 261 9.11 -3.52 -4.14
N ALA A 262 8.90 -4.82 -4.41
CA ALA A 262 7.88 -5.27 -5.35
C ALA A 262 6.47 -4.87 -4.90
N ASP A 263 6.14 -4.99 -3.62
CA ASP A 263 4.85 -4.58 -3.09
C ASP A 263 4.63 -3.07 -3.25
N ILE A 264 5.66 -2.25 -3.02
CA ILE A 264 5.64 -0.80 -3.27
C ILE A 264 5.41 -0.52 -4.76
N ALA A 265 6.21 -1.12 -5.65
CA ALA A 265 6.05 -0.95 -7.10
C ALA A 265 4.63 -1.32 -7.56
N PHE A 266 4.07 -2.42 -7.02
CA PHE A 266 2.74 -2.88 -7.35
C PHE A 266 1.68 -1.87 -6.92
N LEU A 267 1.73 -1.38 -5.68
CA LEU A 267 0.80 -0.38 -5.16
C LEU A 267 0.91 0.93 -5.95
N LEU A 268 2.11 1.41 -6.25
CA LEU A 268 2.30 2.60 -7.10
C LEU A 268 1.70 2.42 -8.51
N SER A 269 1.60 1.19 -9.02
CA SER A 269 0.90 0.93 -10.28
C SER A 269 -0.63 1.08 -10.19
N LYS A 270 -1.24 0.97 -8.99
CA LYS A 270 -2.69 0.93 -8.82
C LYS A 270 -3.37 2.31 -8.79
N LYS A 271 -2.65 3.36 -8.43
CA LYS A 271 -3.23 4.70 -8.29
C LYS A 271 -2.58 5.69 -9.23
N ARG A 272 -3.40 6.47 -9.96
CA ARG A 272 -2.92 7.53 -10.86
C ARG A 272 -2.57 8.81 -10.10
N VAL A 273 -3.36 9.16 -9.07
CA VAL A 273 -3.20 10.39 -8.28
C VAL A 273 -2.88 10.04 -6.84
N PHE A 274 -1.75 10.56 -6.35
CA PHE A 274 -1.30 10.37 -4.98
C PHE A 274 -1.60 11.61 -4.13
N SER A 275 -1.91 11.42 -2.85
CA SER A 275 -2.07 12.50 -1.89
C SER A 275 -1.08 12.29 -0.76
N PHE A 276 -0.09 13.17 -0.66
CA PHE A 276 0.92 13.10 0.39
C PHE A 276 0.29 13.27 1.78
N LYS A 277 -0.68 14.17 1.92
CA LYS A 277 -1.43 14.36 3.17
C LYS A 277 -2.07 13.05 3.66
N LYS A 278 -2.83 12.35 2.80
CA LYS A 278 -3.47 11.08 3.17
C LYS A 278 -2.45 9.97 3.48
N PHE A 279 -1.33 9.94 2.76
CA PHE A 279 -0.24 9.01 3.06
C PHE A 279 0.35 9.30 4.44
N TYR A 280 0.71 10.56 4.71
CA TYR A 280 1.28 11.00 5.98
C TYR A 280 0.36 10.68 7.15
N GLU A 281 -0.93 11.01 7.04
CA GLU A 281 -1.92 10.69 8.08
C GLU A 281 -1.98 9.17 8.38
N ASN A 282 -1.94 8.31 7.35
CA ASN A 282 -1.92 6.86 7.58
C ASN A 282 -0.56 6.37 8.09
N PHE A 283 0.53 7.02 7.70
CA PHE A 283 1.88 6.68 8.14
C PHE A 283 2.06 7.00 9.62
N GLU A 284 1.62 8.17 10.10
CA GLU A 284 1.63 8.52 11.53
C GLU A 284 0.86 7.50 12.38
N LEU A 285 -0.38 7.17 11.98
CA LEU A 285 -1.20 6.19 12.68
C LEU A 285 -0.56 4.80 12.69
N LEU A 286 0.06 4.41 11.58
CA LEU A 286 0.75 3.13 11.48
C LEU A 286 1.99 3.09 12.41
N ILE A 287 2.83 4.13 12.43
CA ILE A 287 4.03 4.16 13.29
C ILE A 287 3.60 4.05 14.76
N LEU A 288 2.59 4.83 15.17
CA LEU A 288 2.04 4.76 16.51
C LEU A 288 1.46 3.35 16.81
N SER A 289 0.69 2.76 15.88
CA SER A 289 0.23 1.39 16.08
C SER A 289 1.37 0.38 16.15
N ASN A 290 2.48 0.61 15.44
CA ASN A 290 3.65 -0.26 15.51
C ASN A 290 4.37 -0.10 16.85
N SER A 291 4.41 1.11 17.43
CA SER A 291 5.08 1.35 18.71
C SER A 291 4.47 0.52 19.83
N PHE A 292 3.15 0.33 19.86
CA PHE A 292 2.50 -0.55 20.84
C PHE A 292 3.02 -1.99 20.81
N PHE A 293 3.35 -2.50 19.63
CA PHE A 293 3.94 -3.83 19.49
C PHE A 293 5.38 -3.87 19.97
N GLU A 294 6.17 -2.88 19.58
CA GLU A 294 7.61 -2.78 19.89
C GLU A 294 7.86 -2.63 21.39
N MET A 295 6.99 -1.89 22.09
CA MET A 295 7.00 -1.74 23.55
C MET A 295 6.94 -3.09 24.27
N LEU A 296 6.09 -4.01 23.79
CA LEU A 296 5.84 -5.28 24.48
C LEU A 296 6.88 -6.36 24.18
N ILE A 297 7.63 -6.20 23.09
CA ILE A 297 8.72 -7.12 22.73
C ILE A 297 10.09 -6.60 23.19
N ASN A 298 10.12 -5.47 23.92
CA ASN A 298 11.34 -4.79 24.35
C ASN A 298 12.37 -4.58 23.22
N GLN A 299 11.88 -4.37 21.98
CA GLN A 299 12.77 -4.01 20.89
C GLN A 299 13.16 -2.54 21.03
N SER A 300 14.47 -2.28 21.06
CA SER A 300 15.03 -1.01 21.50
C SER A 300 14.66 0.19 20.62
N LYS A 301 14.34 0.00 19.33
CA LYS A 301 14.04 1.11 18.42
C LYS A 301 13.04 0.72 17.31
N LEU A 302 12.05 1.59 17.11
CA LEU A 302 11.32 1.69 15.84
C LEU A 302 12.26 2.22 14.76
N PHE A 303 11.78 2.28 13.51
CA PHE A 303 12.58 2.95 12.51
C PHE A 303 12.76 4.43 12.86
N ASN A 304 13.99 4.92 12.74
CA ASN A 304 14.39 6.22 13.22
C ASN A 304 14.96 7.06 12.06
N LEU A 305 14.18 8.04 11.61
CA LEU A 305 14.56 8.93 10.50
C LEU A 305 15.33 10.19 10.94
N TYR A 306 15.69 10.31 12.23
CA TYR A 306 16.61 11.35 12.72
C TYR A 306 18.03 10.80 12.99
N ASP A 307 18.19 9.48 13.01
CA ASP A 307 19.49 8.83 13.22
C ASP A 307 20.36 8.93 11.97
N GLU A 308 21.49 9.63 12.08
CA GLU A 308 22.43 9.87 10.97
C GLU A 308 22.90 8.56 10.34
N ASP A 309 23.17 7.52 11.15
CA ASP A 309 23.55 6.20 10.67
C ASP A 309 22.44 5.57 9.81
N THR A 310 21.18 5.69 10.24
CA THR A 310 20.04 5.16 9.49
C THR A 310 19.84 5.92 8.18
N ILE A 311 20.00 7.24 8.18
CA ILE A 311 19.93 8.07 6.96
C ILE A 311 21.09 7.70 6.00
N LEU A 312 22.30 7.52 6.51
CA LEU A 312 23.47 7.13 5.71
C LEU A 312 23.25 5.76 5.05
N LYS A 313 22.78 4.76 5.82
CA LYS A 313 22.43 3.44 5.27
C LYS A 313 21.38 3.53 4.18
N LEU A 314 20.34 4.34 4.38
CA LEU A 314 19.31 4.56 3.38
C LEU A 314 19.89 5.19 2.11
N ASN A 315 20.71 6.24 2.23
CA ASN A 315 21.33 6.90 1.10
C ASN A 315 22.26 5.97 0.31
N ASN A 316 23.08 5.17 1.01
CA ASN A 316 23.93 4.16 0.38
C ASN A 316 23.08 3.12 -0.36
N PHE A 317 22.03 2.59 0.27
CA PHE A 317 21.12 1.65 -0.38
C PHE A 317 20.46 2.25 -1.64
N LEU A 318 19.98 3.49 -1.55
CA LEU A 318 19.36 4.20 -2.68
C LEU A 318 20.35 4.41 -3.84
N LYS A 319 21.64 4.61 -3.55
CA LYS A 319 22.70 4.79 -4.55
C LYS A 319 23.13 3.46 -5.19
N ASP A 320 23.30 2.43 -4.38
CA ASP A 320 23.96 1.18 -4.80
C ASP A 320 22.97 0.15 -5.39
N TYR A 321 21.69 0.23 -5.02
CA TYR A 321 20.70 -0.71 -5.55
C TYR A 321 20.47 -0.48 -7.06
N GLN A 322 20.46 -1.58 -7.81
CA GLN A 322 20.35 -1.59 -9.27
C GLN A 322 18.91 -1.32 -9.77
N TRP A 323 18.34 -0.15 -9.46
CA TRP A 323 16.93 0.18 -9.68
C TRP A 323 16.47 0.03 -11.13
N LYS A 324 17.29 0.47 -12.09
CA LYS A 324 16.97 0.39 -13.52
C LYS A 324 17.03 -1.05 -14.02
N GLN A 325 18.06 -1.82 -13.66
CA GLN A 325 18.17 -3.22 -14.04
C GLN A 325 17.03 -4.07 -13.44
N LYS A 326 16.54 -3.68 -12.25
CA LYS A 326 15.41 -4.34 -11.57
C LYS A 326 14.03 -3.80 -11.99
N ASN A 327 13.95 -2.84 -12.92
CA ASN A 327 12.68 -2.28 -13.41
C ASN A 327 11.83 -1.59 -12.31
N MET A 328 12.51 -0.94 -11.37
CA MET A 328 11.94 -0.33 -10.17
C MET A 328 12.36 1.14 -9.99
N HIS A 329 12.73 1.85 -11.06
CA HIS A 329 13.18 3.25 -10.95
C HIS A 329 12.10 4.19 -10.38
N GLU A 330 10.81 3.91 -10.62
CA GLU A 330 9.72 4.66 -9.97
C GLU A 330 9.76 4.47 -8.44
N VAL A 331 10.07 3.28 -7.93
CA VAL A 331 10.16 3.04 -6.49
C VAL A 331 11.27 3.88 -5.87
N PHE A 332 12.44 3.96 -6.52
CA PHE A 332 13.54 4.82 -6.11
C PHE A 332 13.09 6.28 -5.94
N LEU A 333 12.52 6.86 -7.00
CA LEU A 333 12.07 8.26 -6.98
C LEU A 333 11.04 8.52 -5.87
N TRP A 334 10.17 7.55 -5.62
CA TRP A 334 9.18 7.64 -4.56
C TRP A 334 9.78 7.51 -3.16
N LEU A 335 10.72 6.59 -2.94
CA LEU A 335 11.44 6.44 -1.67
C LEU A 335 12.21 7.72 -1.34
N GLU A 336 12.94 8.27 -2.31
CA GLU A 336 13.68 9.53 -2.15
C GLU A 336 12.74 10.70 -1.82
N LEU A 337 11.65 10.86 -2.59
CA LEU A 337 10.67 11.93 -2.38
C LEU A 337 10.01 11.85 -0.99
N ILE A 338 9.55 10.67 -0.59
CA ILE A 338 8.90 10.47 0.71
C ILE A 338 9.89 10.70 1.84
N THR A 339 11.10 10.15 1.74
CA THR A 339 12.16 10.35 2.74
C THR A 339 12.45 11.83 2.91
N LYS A 340 12.72 12.56 1.83
CA LYS A 340 12.99 14.00 1.86
C LYS A 340 11.85 14.78 2.52
N LYS A 341 10.60 14.46 2.21
CA LYS A 341 9.44 15.14 2.83
C LYS A 341 9.33 14.84 4.32
N LEU A 342 9.54 13.59 4.73
CA LEU A 342 9.49 13.20 6.14
C LEU A 342 10.63 13.87 6.94
N THR A 343 11.85 13.84 6.43
CA THR A 343 13.02 14.44 7.11
C THR A 343 13.00 15.96 7.10
N SER A 344 12.34 16.60 6.14
CA SER A 344 12.15 18.07 6.14
C SER A 344 11.07 18.56 7.11
N SER A 345 10.24 17.67 7.65
CA SER A 345 9.13 18.05 8.53
C SER A 345 9.56 18.01 10.00
N GLN A 346 9.79 19.18 10.59
CA GLN A 346 10.14 19.30 12.02
C GLN A 346 9.11 18.60 12.92
N LYS A 347 7.82 18.81 12.64
CA LYS A 347 6.70 18.14 13.31
C LYS A 347 6.83 16.61 13.27
N PHE A 348 7.14 16.04 12.09
CA PHE A 348 7.31 14.60 11.97
C PHE A 348 8.55 14.10 12.72
N LEU A 349 9.66 14.84 12.65
CA LEU A 349 10.88 14.48 13.37
C LEU A 349 10.68 14.47 14.89
N GLN A 350 10.02 15.49 15.44
CA GLN A 350 9.64 15.54 16.85
C GLN A 350 8.76 14.34 17.21
N PHE A 351 7.71 14.08 16.42
CA PHE A 351 6.83 12.93 16.62
C PHE A 351 7.57 11.58 16.57
N ASN A 352 8.46 11.36 15.60
CA ASN A 352 9.25 10.13 15.48
C ASN A 352 10.25 9.98 16.63
N LYS A 353 10.83 11.08 17.12
CA LYS A 353 11.71 11.12 18.29
C LYS A 353 10.96 10.74 19.57
N SER A 354 9.81 11.36 19.81
CA SER A 354 8.96 11.10 20.99
C SER A 354 8.47 9.66 21.00
N ILE A 355 8.01 9.13 19.85
CA ILE A 355 7.64 7.72 19.72
C ILE A 355 8.81 6.80 20.07
N ASN A 356 10.00 7.00 19.49
CA ASN A 356 11.14 6.12 19.74
C ASN A 356 11.59 6.18 21.21
N ARG A 357 11.57 7.37 21.83
CA ARG A 357 11.90 7.55 23.26
C ARG A 357 10.92 6.80 24.14
N ILE A 358 9.62 7.04 23.97
CA ILE A 358 8.58 6.43 24.79
C ILE A 358 8.55 4.93 24.58
N SER A 359 8.64 4.45 23.33
CA SER A 359 8.60 3.02 23.06
C SER A 359 9.80 2.27 23.61
N GLY A 360 10.99 2.87 23.53
CA GLY A 360 12.24 2.27 24.01
C GLY A 360 12.46 2.39 25.52
N SER A 361 11.67 3.21 26.22
CA SER A 361 11.78 3.43 27.67
C SER A 361 10.43 3.51 28.37
N TRP A 362 9.50 2.68 27.92
CA TRP A 362 8.12 2.77 28.34
C TRP A 362 7.91 2.51 29.83
N ASP A 363 8.66 1.57 30.41
CA ASP A 363 8.63 1.28 31.85
C ASP A 363 8.95 2.55 32.65
N LYS A 364 10.00 3.28 32.27
CA LYS A 364 10.38 4.55 32.91
C LYS A 364 9.29 5.61 32.74
N SER A 365 8.67 5.65 31.57
CA SER A 365 7.57 6.57 31.29
C SER A 365 6.39 6.30 32.21
N VAL A 366 6.01 5.02 32.41
CA VAL A 366 4.92 4.63 33.32
C VAL A 366 5.29 4.89 34.78
N LEU A 367 6.51 4.55 35.22
CA LEU A 367 6.97 4.82 36.59
C LEU A 367 6.89 6.32 36.93
N SER A 368 7.27 7.20 36.00
CA SER A 368 7.15 8.64 36.21
C SER A 368 5.70 9.12 36.43
N LEU A 369 4.71 8.38 35.91
CA LEU A 369 3.30 8.65 36.13
C LEU A 369 2.79 8.08 37.45
N VAL A 370 3.44 7.04 37.97
CA VAL A 370 3.20 6.53 39.34
C VAL A 370 3.66 7.56 40.36
N ASP A 371 4.85 8.15 40.19
CA ASP A 371 5.37 9.20 41.06
C ASP A 371 4.44 10.42 41.12
N LYS A 372 3.80 10.74 39.99
CA LYS A 372 2.81 11.82 39.85
C LYS A 372 1.41 11.45 40.36
N LYS A 373 1.22 10.25 40.91
CA LYS A 373 -0.07 9.72 41.37
C LYS A 373 -1.15 9.71 40.27
N ILE A 374 -0.73 9.55 39.01
CA ILE A 374 -1.62 9.41 37.85
C ILE A 374 -1.95 7.93 37.67
N VAL A 375 -0.91 7.09 37.61
CA VAL A 375 -1.06 5.63 37.60
C VAL A 375 -0.98 5.14 39.04
N LEU A 376 -2.03 4.45 39.49
CA LEU A 376 -2.14 3.90 40.84
C LEU A 376 -1.65 2.46 40.91
N ASP A 377 -1.89 1.68 39.84
CA ASP A 377 -1.49 0.28 39.74
C ASP A 377 -1.27 -0.10 38.26
N TYR A 378 -0.17 -0.79 37.97
CA TYR A 378 0.18 -1.27 36.63
C TYR A 378 0.43 -2.80 36.59
N SER A 379 0.02 -3.53 37.62
CA SER A 379 0.15 -4.99 37.71
C SER A 379 -0.55 -5.75 36.57
N ASP A 380 -1.66 -5.21 36.04
CA ASP A 380 -2.48 -5.78 34.96
C ASP A 380 -2.01 -5.38 33.54
N ILE A 381 -0.77 -4.89 33.40
CA ILE A 381 -0.23 -4.47 32.10
C ILE A 381 -0.13 -5.61 31.09
N LYS A 382 -0.09 -6.86 31.56
CA LYS A 382 -0.19 -8.06 30.72
C LYS A 382 -1.51 -8.15 29.96
N ASN A 383 -2.54 -7.40 30.36
CA ASN A 383 -3.80 -7.23 29.63
C ASN A 383 -3.94 -5.83 29.03
N LEU A 384 -2.83 -5.08 28.96
CA LEU A 384 -2.76 -3.69 28.54
C LEU A 384 -3.58 -2.74 29.42
N ASN A 385 -3.91 -3.12 30.65
CA ASN A 385 -4.70 -2.31 31.56
C ASN A 385 -3.83 -1.74 32.68
N VAL A 386 -4.09 -0.49 33.05
CA VAL A 386 -3.54 0.15 34.24
C VAL A 386 -4.66 0.86 35.00
N LYS A 387 -4.56 0.94 36.32
CA LYS A 387 -5.47 1.69 37.18
C LYS A 387 -4.96 3.12 37.30
N ILE A 388 -5.81 4.11 37.05
CA ILE A 388 -5.47 5.53 37.15
C ILE A 388 -6.33 6.26 38.18
N ASN A 389 -5.80 7.38 38.69
CA ASN A 389 -6.60 8.41 39.34
C ASN A 389 -7.16 9.35 38.26
N TYR A 390 -8.48 9.37 38.12
CA TYR A 390 -9.16 10.08 37.03
C TYR A 390 -8.88 11.59 37.03
N ASP A 391 -8.97 12.22 38.20
CA ASP A 391 -8.81 13.67 38.36
C ASP A 391 -7.38 14.10 38.03
N ASN A 392 -6.38 13.39 38.57
CA ASN A 392 -4.96 13.67 38.30
C ASN A 392 -4.63 13.45 36.82
N TYR A 393 -5.14 12.38 36.22
CA TYR A 393 -4.94 12.07 34.81
C TYR A 393 -5.50 13.18 33.90
N PHE A 394 -6.75 13.61 34.13
CA PHE A 394 -7.39 14.65 33.32
C PHE A 394 -6.70 16.01 33.47
N ASN A 395 -6.31 16.37 34.70
CA ASN A 395 -5.58 17.61 34.96
C ASN A 395 -4.19 17.60 34.31
N TYR A 396 -3.48 16.48 34.39
CA TYR A 396 -2.12 16.37 33.84
C TYR A 396 -2.08 16.41 32.30
N TYR A 397 -3.11 15.88 31.63
CA TYR A 397 -3.21 15.82 30.17
C TYR A 397 -4.25 16.79 29.57
N LYS A 398 -4.64 17.85 30.30
CA LYS A 398 -5.72 18.76 29.90
C LYS A 398 -5.51 19.38 28.51
N ASN A 399 -4.27 19.80 28.22
CA ASN A 399 -3.93 20.45 26.96
C ASN A 399 -3.93 19.45 25.81
N GLU A 400 -3.32 18.28 26.03
CA GLU A 400 -3.20 17.20 25.05
C GLU A 400 -4.57 16.62 24.70
N LEU A 401 -5.47 16.47 25.67
CA LEU A 401 -6.86 16.06 25.45
C LEU A 401 -7.63 17.07 24.59
N THR A 402 -7.33 18.36 24.73
CA THR A 402 -7.93 19.42 23.92
C THR A 402 -7.37 19.39 22.50
N GLU A 403 -6.06 19.26 22.36
CA GLU A 403 -5.37 19.19 21.07
C GLU A 403 -5.74 17.93 20.28
N MET A 404 -5.93 16.81 20.99
CA MET A 404 -6.32 15.51 20.42
C MET A 404 -7.48 15.65 19.45
N LYS A 405 -8.49 16.49 19.76
CA LYS A 405 -9.68 16.70 18.91
C LYS A 405 -9.36 17.17 17.50
N LYS A 406 -8.22 17.85 17.30
CA LYS A 406 -7.74 18.37 16.01
C LYS A 406 -6.67 17.47 15.39
N ASN A 407 -6.13 16.52 16.15
CA ASN A 407 -5.01 15.69 15.74
C ASN A 407 -5.48 14.42 15.03
N ASN A 408 -4.72 13.98 14.04
CA ASN A 408 -4.96 12.71 13.35
C ASN A 408 -4.90 11.50 14.29
N LEU A 409 -4.09 11.57 15.36
CA LEU A 409 -3.99 10.51 16.38
C LEU A 409 -5.30 10.26 17.15
N SER A 410 -6.26 11.20 17.13
CA SER A 410 -7.61 11.00 17.70
C SER A 410 -8.28 9.75 17.18
N ASN A 411 -8.01 9.38 15.92
CA ASN A 411 -8.61 8.19 15.31
C ASN A 411 -8.21 6.90 16.03
N LEU A 412 -7.00 6.83 16.61
CA LEU A 412 -6.57 5.72 17.45
C LEU A 412 -7.03 5.92 18.90
N PHE A 413 -6.90 7.14 19.44
CA PHE A 413 -7.29 7.45 20.81
C PHE A 413 -8.74 7.08 21.13
N VAL A 414 -9.67 7.33 20.22
CA VAL A 414 -11.10 7.00 20.38
C VAL A 414 -11.35 5.51 20.53
N LEU A 415 -10.49 4.63 19.99
CA LEU A 415 -10.61 3.19 20.18
C LEU A 415 -10.36 2.79 21.64
N PHE A 416 -9.53 3.55 22.36
CA PHE A 416 -9.12 3.29 23.74
C PHE A 416 -9.78 4.25 24.73
N LYS A 417 -10.95 4.80 24.39
CA LYS A 417 -11.59 5.84 25.19
C LYS A 417 -11.94 5.32 26.59
N ILE A 418 -11.70 6.18 27.58
CA ILE A 418 -12.02 5.94 28.98
C ILE A 418 -13.50 6.31 29.21
N GLU A 419 -14.28 5.36 29.72
CA GLU A 419 -15.61 5.62 30.27
C GLU A 419 -15.50 5.62 31.79
N ALA A 420 -15.36 6.80 32.40
CA ALA A 420 -15.26 6.92 33.84
C ALA A 420 -16.61 7.21 34.47
N LYS A 421 -16.96 6.41 35.48
CA LYS A 421 -18.05 6.70 36.43
C LYS A 421 -17.54 6.86 37.86
N GLU A 422 -16.23 6.71 38.07
CA GLU A 422 -15.58 6.58 39.38
C GLU A 422 -14.24 7.35 39.41
N LYS A 423 -13.74 7.66 40.61
CA LYS A 423 -12.45 8.36 40.82
C LYS A 423 -11.23 7.52 40.42
N GLU A 424 -11.34 6.21 40.53
CA GLU A 424 -10.29 5.27 40.16
C GLU A 424 -10.79 4.39 39.02
N VAL A 425 -10.07 4.37 37.90
CA VAL A 425 -10.57 3.72 36.68
C VAL A 425 -9.48 2.86 36.06
N LYS A 426 -9.84 1.66 35.59
CA LYS A 426 -8.96 0.85 34.74
C LYS A 426 -9.02 1.35 33.30
N VAL A 427 -7.87 1.60 32.72
CA VAL A 427 -7.73 2.17 31.37
C VAL A 427 -6.70 1.41 30.57
N ASP A 428 -6.87 1.42 29.25
CA ASP A 428 -5.89 0.85 28.32
C ASP A 428 -4.61 1.71 28.32
N ILE A 429 -3.46 1.10 28.58
CA ILE A 429 -2.17 1.79 28.64
C ILE A 429 -1.83 2.51 27.32
N ARG A 430 -2.33 2.00 26.17
CA ARG A 430 -2.14 2.64 24.86
C ARG A 430 -2.74 4.04 24.84
N ASN A 431 -3.80 4.30 25.60
CA ASN A 431 -4.38 5.63 25.73
C ASN A 431 -3.38 6.63 26.35
N ILE A 432 -2.75 6.26 27.47
CA ILE A 432 -1.72 7.06 28.15
C ILE A 432 -0.52 7.28 27.23
N ILE A 433 -0.09 6.24 26.52
CA ILE A 433 1.06 6.31 25.60
C ILE A 433 0.82 7.35 24.49
N ILE A 434 -0.38 7.38 23.90
CA ILE A 434 -0.72 8.38 22.87
C ILE A 434 -0.61 9.80 23.45
N LEU A 435 -1.14 10.03 24.65
CA LEU A 435 -1.09 11.34 25.28
C LEU A 435 0.33 11.75 25.66
N GLN A 436 1.14 10.81 26.15
CA GLN A 436 2.55 11.06 26.44
C GLN A 436 3.33 11.41 25.16
N ILE A 437 3.04 10.73 24.04
CA ILE A 437 3.64 11.06 22.74
C ILE A 437 3.24 12.46 22.30
N LEU A 438 1.97 12.84 22.43
CA LEU A 438 1.53 14.19 22.10
C LEU A 438 2.24 15.22 22.96
N LYS A 439 2.21 15.06 24.28
CA LYS A 439 2.88 15.94 25.23
C LYS A 439 4.33 16.21 24.82
N GLU A 440 5.10 15.15 24.58
CA GLU A 440 6.51 15.28 24.21
C GLU A 440 6.76 15.75 22.78
N SER A 441 5.78 15.64 21.88
CA SER A 441 5.93 16.07 20.48
C SER A 441 5.57 17.54 20.27
N TYR A 442 4.86 18.16 21.21
CA TYR A 442 4.35 19.54 21.12
C TYR A 442 4.72 20.41 22.33
N GLU A 443 5.60 19.93 23.22
CA GLU A 443 6.35 20.79 24.15
C GLU A 443 7.46 21.50 23.34
N ASP A 444 7.31 22.83 23.20
CA ASP A 444 8.29 23.72 22.54
C ASP A 444 9.62 23.80 23.31
#